data_AF-A0A401LUQ4-F1
#
_entry.id   AF-A0A401LUQ4-F1
#
_cell.length_a   1.000
_cell.length_b   1.000
_cell.length_c   1.000
_cell.angle_alpha   90.00
_cell.angle_beta   90.00
_cell.angle_gamma   90.00
#
_symmetry.space_group_name_H-M   'P 1'
#
loop_
_entity.id
_entity.type
_entity.pdbx_description
1 polymer ?
#
loop_
_entity_poly.entity_id
_entity_poly.type
_entity_poly.pdbx_seq_one_letter_code
_entity_poly.pdbx_strand_id
1 'polypeptide(L)'
;MKQETNQSAPYSFARCFNVQCLQASKCLRYLITENDTPNTPFITAVSPVCYPENTNKCPYFHTAERVQVAWGIKRLLERLPYEDAVSIRKHLIWYFGKTNYYRFYREERYLLPKDQKYIQQVFHNKGIADKPTFDRYTEEYIW
;
A
#
# COMPACT_ATOMS: atom_id res chain seq x y z
N MET A 1 11.25 1.58 -21.32
CA MET A 1 11.02 0.63 -20.21
C MET A 1 9.57 0.74 -19.78
N LYS A 2 8.71 -0.22 -20.15
CA LYS A 2 7.34 -0.30 -19.65
C LYS A 2 7.38 -1.02 -18.31
N GLN A 3 7.18 -0.31 -17.21
CA GLN A 3 6.82 -0.93 -15.95
C GLN A 3 5.29 -0.96 -15.89
N GLU A 4 4.73 -1.98 -16.53
CA GLU A 4 3.32 -2.35 -16.40
C GLU A 4 3.11 -3.03 -15.04
N THR A 5 2.69 -2.25 -14.06
CA THR A 5 1.81 -2.75 -13.00
C THR A 5 0.48 -2.05 -13.20
N ASN A 6 -0.35 -2.60 -14.10
CA ASN A 6 -1.74 -2.20 -14.32
C ASN A 6 -2.59 -2.56 -13.10
N GLN A 7 -2.31 -1.95 -11.95
CA GLN A 7 -3.25 -2.00 -10.83
C GLN A 7 -4.27 -0.89 -11.04
N SER A 8 -5.43 -1.27 -11.56
CA SER A 8 -6.60 -0.40 -11.62
C SER A 8 -6.95 0.06 -10.21
N ALA A 9 -7.24 1.36 -10.05
CA ALA A 9 -7.71 1.91 -8.78
C ALA A 9 -8.89 1.08 -8.23
N PRO A 10 -8.94 0.82 -6.90
CA PRO A 10 -10.07 0.12 -6.30
C PRO A 10 -11.40 0.80 -6.64
N TYR A 11 -12.44 0.01 -6.88
CA TYR A 11 -13.78 0.52 -7.23
C TYR A 11 -14.32 1.54 -6.22
N SER A 12 -14.05 1.31 -4.93
CA SER A 12 -14.46 2.19 -3.82
C SER A 12 -13.63 3.46 -3.68
N PHE A 13 -12.49 3.57 -4.37
CA PHE A 13 -11.64 4.76 -4.28
C PHE A 13 -12.24 5.89 -5.11
N ALA A 14 -12.70 6.94 -4.43
CA ALA A 14 -13.40 8.05 -5.07
C ALA A 14 -12.47 8.88 -5.99
N ARG A 15 -12.88 9.03 -7.24
CA ARG A 15 -12.26 9.90 -8.25
C ARG A 15 -12.65 11.35 -8.07
N CYS A 16 -11.83 12.28 -8.55
CA CYS A 16 -12.11 13.70 -8.51
C CYS A 16 -11.94 14.31 -9.90
N PHE A 17 -12.99 14.98 -10.38
CA PHE A 17 -13.02 15.60 -11.71
C PHE A 17 -12.84 17.13 -11.65
N ASN A 18 -12.39 17.65 -10.50
CA ASN A 18 -12.16 19.08 -10.34
C ASN A 18 -10.88 19.52 -11.08
N VAL A 19 -11.03 19.83 -12.37
CA VAL A 19 -9.99 20.39 -13.26
C VAL A 19 -9.41 21.72 -12.77
N GLN A 20 -10.14 22.48 -11.96
CA GLN A 20 -9.70 23.78 -11.44
C GLN A 20 -8.88 23.65 -10.14
N CYS A 21 -8.67 22.43 -9.64
CA CYS A 21 -7.92 22.19 -8.41
C CYS A 21 -6.42 22.46 -8.61
N LEU A 22 -5.85 23.38 -7.82
CA LEU A 22 -4.42 23.69 -7.87
C LEU A 22 -3.52 22.51 -7.48
N GLN A 23 -4.07 21.52 -6.78
CA GLN A 23 -3.36 20.31 -6.36
C GLN A 23 -3.59 19.12 -7.32
N ALA A 24 -4.34 19.31 -8.43
CA ALA A 24 -4.75 18.23 -9.33
C ALA A 24 -3.57 17.38 -9.83
N SER A 25 -2.47 18.02 -10.25
CA SER A 25 -1.27 17.35 -10.77
C SER A 25 -0.51 16.50 -9.74
N LYS A 26 -0.83 16.66 -8.44
CA LYS A 26 -0.25 15.88 -7.33
C LYS A 26 -1.28 15.00 -6.62
N CYS A 27 -2.55 15.08 -7.05
CA CYS A 27 -3.66 14.41 -6.39
C CYS A 27 -4.01 13.12 -7.13
N LEU A 28 -3.84 11.98 -6.46
CA LEU A 28 -4.11 10.66 -7.01
C LEU A 28 -5.57 10.54 -7.49
N ARG A 29 -6.53 11.11 -6.75
CA ARG A 29 -7.96 11.07 -7.13
C ARG A 29 -8.23 11.70 -8.49
N TYR A 30 -7.46 12.73 -8.85
CA TYR A 30 -7.57 13.39 -10.14
C TYR A 30 -6.81 12.59 -11.21
N LEU A 31 -5.55 12.26 -10.96
CA LEU A 31 -4.68 11.58 -11.93
C LEU A 31 -5.20 10.20 -12.38
N ILE A 32 -5.91 9.47 -11.53
CA ILE A 32 -6.47 8.18 -11.94
C ILE A 32 -7.62 8.31 -12.95
N THR A 33 -8.29 9.47 -13.01
CA THR A 33 -9.38 9.69 -14.00
C THR A 33 -8.85 9.67 -15.42
N GLU A 34 -7.59 10.07 -15.62
CA GLU A 34 -6.93 10.06 -16.94
C GLU A 34 -6.61 8.63 -17.40
N ASN A 35 -6.56 7.68 -16.48
CA ASN A 35 -6.26 6.27 -16.75
C ASN A 35 -7.51 5.38 -16.69
N ASP A 36 -8.71 5.96 -16.60
CA ASP A 36 -9.94 5.18 -16.63
C ASP A 36 -10.15 4.55 -18.01
N THR A 37 -10.50 3.26 -18.00
CA THR A 37 -10.75 2.51 -19.23
C THR A 37 -12.26 2.46 -19.52
N PRO A 38 -12.67 2.37 -20.80
CA PRO A 38 -14.09 2.22 -21.17
C PRO A 38 -14.79 1.00 -20.55
N ASN A 39 -14.03 0.06 -19.97
CA ASN A 39 -14.53 -1.15 -19.34
C ASN A 39 -15.11 -0.94 -17.92
N THR A 40 -15.03 0.28 -17.36
CA THR A 40 -15.56 0.61 -16.03
C THR A 40 -16.70 1.63 -16.15
N PRO A 41 -17.94 1.20 -16.39
CA PRO A 41 -19.05 2.12 -16.68
C PRO A 41 -19.52 2.92 -15.47
N PHE A 42 -19.26 2.42 -14.25
CA PHE A 42 -19.62 3.08 -13.00
C PHE A 42 -18.39 3.26 -12.14
N ILE A 43 -18.29 4.43 -11.52
CA ILE A 43 -17.19 4.80 -10.64
C ILE A 43 -17.71 5.55 -9.42
N THR A 44 -16.97 5.45 -8.31
CA THR A 44 -17.18 6.32 -7.15
C THR A 44 -16.51 7.66 -7.43
N ALA A 45 -17.21 8.77 -7.21
CA ALA A 45 -16.69 10.13 -7.43
C ALA A 45 -16.94 11.02 -6.21
N VAL A 46 -16.02 11.96 -5.96
CA VAL A 46 -16.23 13.05 -5.03
C VAL A 46 -17.32 13.95 -5.58
N SER A 47 -18.36 14.19 -4.78
CA SER A 47 -19.50 15.03 -5.17
C SER A 47 -19.03 16.43 -5.58
N PRO A 48 -19.40 16.93 -6.78
CA PRO A 48 -18.96 18.24 -7.26
C PRO A 48 -19.35 19.40 -6.34
N VAL A 49 -20.50 19.30 -5.65
CA VAL A 49 -20.96 20.33 -4.69
C VAL A 49 -20.09 20.42 -3.44
N CYS A 50 -19.23 19.43 -3.19
CA CYS A 50 -18.30 19.41 -2.08
C CYS A 50 -16.91 19.92 -2.48
N TYR A 51 -16.69 20.35 -3.72
CA TYR A 51 -15.38 20.86 -4.12
C TYR A 51 -15.03 22.13 -3.32
N PRO A 52 -13.84 22.18 -2.70
CA PRO A 52 -13.46 23.31 -1.87
C PRO A 52 -13.15 24.53 -2.74
N GLU A 53 -13.56 25.71 -2.30
CA GLU A 53 -13.17 26.98 -2.94
C GLU A 53 -11.66 27.19 -2.86
N ASN A 54 -11.05 26.88 -1.69
CA ASN A 54 -9.61 26.92 -1.50
C ASN A 54 -8.98 25.55 -1.77
N THR A 55 -8.52 25.35 -2.99
CA THR A 55 -7.96 24.06 -3.44
C THR A 55 -6.55 23.77 -2.90
N ASN A 56 -5.87 24.76 -2.30
CA ASN A 56 -4.56 24.55 -1.63
C ASN A 56 -4.68 23.76 -0.32
N LYS A 57 -5.84 23.76 0.34
CA LYS A 57 -6.13 22.98 1.54
C LYS A 57 -7.29 22.02 1.29
N CYS A 58 -7.23 21.30 0.18
CA CYS A 58 -8.28 20.38 -0.22
C CYS A 58 -8.40 19.22 0.79
N PRO A 59 -9.56 19.03 1.46
CA PRO A 59 -9.75 17.96 2.44
C PRO A 59 -9.81 16.57 1.79
N TYR A 60 -10.01 16.52 0.47
CA TYR A 60 -10.04 15.29 -0.32
C TYR A 60 -8.71 14.99 -1.01
N PHE A 61 -7.68 15.83 -0.80
CA PHE A 61 -6.37 15.61 -1.39
C PHE A 61 -5.83 14.24 -1.00
N HIS A 62 -5.37 13.50 -1.98
CA HIS A 62 -4.69 12.23 -1.79
C HIS A 62 -3.39 12.28 -2.57
N THR A 63 -2.24 12.10 -1.91
CA THR A 63 -0.95 12.14 -2.61
C THR A 63 -0.88 11.09 -3.71
N ALA A 64 -0.32 11.46 -4.86
CA ALA A 64 0.05 10.55 -5.95
C ALA A 64 1.50 10.06 -5.84
N GLU A 65 2.09 10.15 -4.66
CA GLU A 65 3.36 9.49 -4.40
C GLU A 65 3.16 7.98 -4.32
N ARG A 66 3.99 7.26 -5.07
CA ARG A 66 4.12 5.81 -4.93
C ARG A 66 5.05 5.52 -3.76
N VAL A 67 4.76 4.45 -3.06
CA VAL A 67 5.61 3.97 -1.98
C VAL A 67 6.09 2.57 -2.28
N GLN A 68 7.31 2.29 -1.85
CA GLN A 68 7.87 0.96 -1.94
C GLN A 68 7.19 0.03 -0.94
N VAL A 69 6.46 -0.95 -1.47
CA VAL A 69 5.83 -2.00 -0.68
C VAL A 69 6.63 -3.29 -0.81
N ALA A 70 6.54 -4.15 0.20
CA ALA A 70 7.20 -5.44 0.22
C ALA A 70 6.17 -6.57 0.10
N TRP A 71 6.56 -7.67 -0.53
CA TRP A 71 5.73 -8.85 -0.71
C TRP A 71 6.43 -10.05 -0.12
N GLY A 72 5.64 -10.92 0.51
CA GLY A 72 6.13 -12.21 0.96
C GLY A 72 6.92 -12.13 2.26
N ILE A 73 6.61 -13.03 3.19
CA ILE A 73 7.30 -13.18 4.47
C ILE A 73 7.91 -14.58 4.63
N LYS A 74 8.01 -15.35 3.54
CA LYS A 74 8.50 -16.72 3.61
C LYS A 74 10.01 -16.74 3.83
N ARG A 75 10.79 -16.02 3.00
CA ARG A 75 12.25 -15.92 3.17
C ARG A 75 12.67 -15.29 4.49
N LEU A 76 11.81 -14.44 5.04
CA LEU A 76 12.02 -13.82 6.34
C LEU A 76 12.18 -14.85 7.46
N LEU A 77 11.41 -15.95 7.41
CA LEU A 77 11.43 -16.99 8.45
C LEU A 77 12.45 -18.09 8.17
N GLU A 78 12.77 -18.37 6.91
CA GLU A 78 13.70 -19.44 6.51
C GLU A 78 15.15 -19.19 6.95
N ARG A 79 15.53 -17.91 7.11
CA ARG A 79 16.90 -17.52 7.50
C ARG A 79 17.14 -17.51 9.00
N LEU A 80 16.12 -17.80 9.80
CA LEU A 80 16.18 -17.69 11.25
C LEU A 80 16.36 -19.06 11.91
N PRO A 81 17.01 -19.12 13.08
CA PRO A 81 16.90 -20.27 13.96
C PRO A 81 15.42 -20.62 14.23
N TYR A 82 15.12 -21.92 14.36
CA TYR A 82 13.74 -22.40 14.46
C TYR A 82 12.95 -21.71 15.59
N GLU A 83 13.55 -21.57 16.78
CA GLU A 83 12.89 -20.93 17.93
C GLU A 83 12.53 -19.46 17.68
N ASP A 84 13.43 -18.73 17.01
CA ASP A 84 13.18 -17.34 16.62
C ASP A 84 12.11 -17.26 15.54
N ALA A 85 12.14 -18.14 14.54
CA ALA A 85 11.12 -18.21 13.50
C ALA A 85 9.72 -18.48 14.09
N VAL A 86 9.60 -19.41 15.04
CA VAL A 86 8.35 -19.69 15.75
C VAL A 86 7.89 -18.50 16.58
N SER A 87 8.80 -17.85 17.30
CA SER A 87 8.47 -16.69 18.14
C SER A 87 8.07 -15.46 17.32
N ILE A 88 8.79 -15.17 16.24
CA ILE A 88 8.47 -14.08 15.31
C ILE A 88 7.13 -14.34 14.65
N ARG A 89 6.89 -15.55 14.15
CA ARG A 89 5.59 -15.93 13.59
C ARG A 89 4.44 -15.65 14.57
N LYS A 90 4.59 -15.97 15.86
CA LYS A 90 3.58 -15.67 16.88
C LYS A 90 3.33 -14.16 17.01
N HIS A 91 4.38 -13.34 17.05
CA HIS A 91 4.25 -11.87 17.09
C HIS A 91 3.54 -11.31 15.84
N LEU A 92 3.93 -11.79 14.65
CA LEU A 92 3.33 -11.33 13.41
C LEU A 92 1.85 -11.72 13.31
N ILE A 93 1.48 -12.94 13.72
CA ILE A 93 0.08 -13.39 13.79
C ILE A 93 -0.71 -12.56 14.80
N TRP A 94 -0.13 -12.25 15.95
CA TRP A 94 -0.79 -11.43 16.98
C TRP A 94 -1.06 -10.00 16.48
N TYR A 95 -0.07 -9.36 15.84
CA TYR A 95 -0.18 -7.97 15.37
C TYR A 95 -1.04 -7.83 14.10
N PHE A 96 -0.82 -8.65 13.09
CA PHE A 96 -1.52 -8.54 11.81
C PHE A 96 -2.83 -9.34 11.74
N GLY A 97 -3.03 -10.26 12.67
CA GLY A 97 -4.07 -11.28 12.61
C GLY A 97 -3.69 -12.45 11.69
N LYS A 98 -4.21 -13.64 12.01
CA LYS A 98 -3.94 -14.90 11.29
C LYS A 98 -4.21 -14.79 9.79
N THR A 99 -5.31 -14.14 9.40
CA THR A 99 -5.70 -14.00 7.99
C THR A 99 -4.66 -13.18 7.22
N ASN A 100 -4.34 -11.97 7.66
CA ASN A 100 -3.38 -11.12 6.93
C ASN A 100 -1.98 -11.74 6.93
N TYR A 101 -1.54 -12.34 8.04
CA TYR A 101 -0.27 -13.06 8.09
C TYR A 101 -0.14 -14.05 6.92
N TYR A 102 -1.16 -14.89 6.69
CA TYR A 102 -1.10 -15.87 5.61
C TYR A 102 -1.27 -15.25 4.21
N ARG A 103 -1.98 -14.12 4.09
CA ARG A 103 -2.02 -13.36 2.82
C ARG A 103 -0.67 -12.76 2.48
N PHE A 104 0.07 -12.25 3.46
CA PHE A 104 1.46 -11.82 3.27
C PHE A 104 2.35 -13.01 2.89
N TYR A 105 2.18 -14.16 3.57
CA TYR A 105 2.97 -15.37 3.31
C TYR A 105 2.78 -15.90 1.88
N ARG A 106 1.57 -15.83 1.32
CA ARG A 106 1.25 -16.25 -0.05
C ARG A 106 1.37 -15.13 -1.10
N GLU A 107 1.90 -13.97 -0.71
CA GLU A 107 1.98 -12.78 -1.58
C GLU A 107 0.64 -12.28 -2.14
N GLU A 108 -0.47 -12.58 -1.47
CA GLU A 108 -1.81 -12.09 -1.83
C GLU A 108 -2.06 -10.65 -1.34
N ARG A 109 -1.18 -10.14 -0.48
CA ARG A 109 -1.21 -8.79 0.07
C ARG A 109 0.22 -8.30 0.27
N TYR A 110 0.46 -7.02 0.02
CA TYR A 110 1.73 -6.37 0.31
C TYR A 110 1.78 -5.78 1.73
N LEU A 111 2.99 -5.61 2.24
CA LEU A 111 3.32 -4.93 3.47
C LEU A 111 3.61 -3.46 3.18
N LEU A 112 2.87 -2.58 3.83
CA LEU A 112 3.13 -1.13 3.75
C LEU A 112 4.46 -0.79 4.43
N PRO A 113 5.06 0.38 4.15
CA PRO A 113 6.28 0.81 4.82
C PRO A 113 6.20 0.76 6.35
N LYS A 114 5.03 1.08 6.94
CA LYS A 114 4.80 0.96 8.38
C LYS A 114 4.86 -0.50 8.88
N ASP A 115 4.34 -1.44 8.10
CA ASP A 115 4.31 -2.86 8.44
C ASP A 115 5.72 -3.46 8.32
N GLN A 116 6.48 -3.04 7.30
CA GLN A 116 7.89 -3.40 7.13
C GLN A 116 8.73 -2.91 8.32
N LYS A 117 8.53 -1.66 8.76
CA LYS A 117 9.19 -1.11 9.95
C LYS A 117 8.83 -1.86 11.22
N TYR A 118 7.56 -2.23 11.38
CA TYR A 118 7.13 -3.05 12.52
C TYR A 118 7.88 -4.39 12.56
N ILE A 119 7.97 -5.07 11.41
CA ILE A 119 8.70 -6.34 11.30
C ILE A 119 10.19 -6.15 11.63
N GLN A 120 10.82 -5.08 11.14
CA GLN A 120 12.20 -4.73 11.50
C GLN A 120 12.37 -4.54 13.01
N GLN A 121 11.41 -3.90 13.68
CA GLN A 121 11.44 -3.72 15.13
C GLN A 121 11.33 -5.07 15.86
N VAL A 122 10.50 -6.00 15.39
CA VAL A 122 10.40 -7.34 15.97
C VAL A 122 11.74 -8.09 15.89
N PHE A 123 12.45 -7.96 14.76
CA PHE A 123 13.79 -8.54 14.59
C PHE A 123 14.80 -7.90 15.55
N HIS A 124 14.80 -6.57 15.63
CA HIS A 124 15.67 -5.84 16.52
C HIS A 124 15.46 -6.20 17.99
N ASN A 125 14.20 -6.29 18.44
CA ASN A 125 13.85 -6.67 19.82
C ASN A 125 14.28 -8.10 20.18
N LYS A 126 14.51 -8.95 19.18
CA LYS A 126 15.03 -10.32 19.33
C LYS A 126 16.55 -10.40 19.32
N GLY A 127 17.25 -9.28 19.09
CA GLY A 127 18.70 -9.28 18.93
C GLY A 127 19.17 -9.83 17.59
N ILE A 128 18.28 -9.95 16.60
CA ILE A 128 18.66 -10.38 15.25
C ILE A 128 19.25 -9.17 14.52
N ALA A 129 20.56 -9.23 14.26
CA ALA A 129 21.29 -8.15 13.57
C ALA A 129 20.94 -8.05 12.08
N ASP A 130 20.55 -9.17 11.47
CA ASP A 130 20.19 -9.21 10.06
C ASP A 130 18.90 -8.46 9.79
N LYS A 131 18.90 -7.66 8.72
CA LYS A 131 17.69 -6.99 8.27
C LYS A 131 16.71 -8.02 7.71
N PRO A 132 15.40 -7.93 8.05
CA PRO A 132 14.40 -8.79 7.45
C PRO A 132 14.40 -8.60 5.93
N THR A 133 14.53 -9.70 5.21
CA THR A 133 14.49 -9.73 3.75
C THR A 133 13.14 -10.28 3.31
N PHE A 134 12.40 -9.50 2.52
CA PHE A 134 11.13 -9.91 1.92
C PHE A 134 11.36 -10.60 0.57
N ASP A 135 10.31 -11.19 0.00
CA ASP A 135 10.42 -12.00 -1.22
C ASP A 135 10.62 -11.13 -2.47
N ARG A 136 9.92 -9.98 -2.56
CA ARG A 136 10.12 -8.94 -3.60
C ARG A 136 9.57 -7.57 -3.16
N TYR A 137 9.85 -6.54 -3.97
CA TYR A 137 9.38 -5.16 -3.75
C TYR A 137 8.73 -4.59 -5.01
N THR A 138 7.72 -3.74 -4.84
CA THR A 138 7.09 -2.96 -5.92
C THR A 138 6.81 -1.53 -5.45
N GLU A 139 6.62 -0.61 -6.39
CA GLU A 139 6.18 0.76 -6.09
C GLU A 139 4.66 0.81 -6.30
N GLU A 140 3.88 1.10 -5.26
CA GLU A 140 2.42 1.11 -5.36
C GLU A 140 1.84 2.45 -4.91
N TYR A 141 0.71 2.83 -5.50
CA TYR A 141 -0.11 3.90 -4.93
C TYR A 141 -0.78 3.40 -3.66
N ILE A 142 -0.88 4.28 -2.67
CA ILE A 142 -1.74 4.04 -1.52
C ILE A 142 -3.15 4.53 -1.89
N TRP A 143 -4.11 3.61 -1.84
CA TRP A 143 -5.53 3.87 -2.10
C TRP A 143 -6.28 4.12 -0.79
#